data_AF-A0A7W6JD09-F1
#
_entry.id   AF-A0A7W6JD09-F1
#
_cell.length_a   1.000
_cell.length_b   1.000
_cell.length_c   1.000
_cell.angle_alpha   90.00
_cell.angle_beta   90.00
_cell.angle_gamma   90.00
#
_symmetry.space_group_name_H-M   'P 1'
#
loop_
_entity.id
_entity.type
_entity.pdbx_description
1 polymer ?
#
loop_
_entity_poly.entity_id
_entity_poly.type
_entity_poly.pdbx_seq_one_letter_code
_entity_poly.pdbx_strand_id
1 'polypeptide(L)'
;MLLVTILAALAVLPQAVEERAPRHWANGVNWSRMPRPDYSPDEDSVVMARVTCTVADGERLQACRIDRLLPEDTRFGRPVLVSIRRARLAEGWALPGDTVTFDIWACGASESRRNCPKPDWPDAGLTNAATQP
;
A
#
# COMPACT_ATOMS: atom_id res chain seq x y z
N MET A 1 21.97 29.76 57.94
CA MET A 1 22.39 28.86 56.85
C MET A 1 21.13 28.29 56.20
N LEU A 2 20.74 28.80 55.04
CA LEU A 2 19.60 28.31 54.27
C LEU A 2 20.11 27.38 53.17
N LEU A 3 19.68 26.11 53.20
CA LEU A 3 19.99 25.10 52.20
C LEU A 3 18.96 25.24 51.07
N VAL A 4 19.40 25.64 49.88
CA VAL A 4 18.55 25.72 48.68
C VAL A 4 18.64 24.39 47.95
N THR A 5 17.56 23.61 47.97
CA THR A 5 17.43 22.34 47.24
C THR A 5 16.96 22.62 45.81
N ILE A 6 17.85 22.47 44.84
CA ILE A 6 17.53 22.61 43.42
C ILE A 6 16.95 21.28 42.92
N LEU A 7 15.63 21.23 42.71
CA LEU A 7 14.97 20.14 41.98
C LEU A 7 15.21 20.32 40.48
N ALA A 8 16.11 19.53 39.92
CA ALA A 8 16.30 19.42 38.48
C ALA A 8 15.18 18.56 37.87
N ALA A 9 14.19 19.21 37.26
CA ALA A 9 13.20 18.55 36.42
C ALA A 9 13.87 18.12 35.10
N LEU A 10 14.24 16.84 35.01
CA LEU A 10 14.67 16.21 33.76
C LEU A 10 13.46 16.07 32.83
N ALA A 11 13.33 17.00 31.87
CA ALA A 11 12.40 16.88 30.77
C ALA A 11 12.84 15.71 29.88
N VAL A 12 12.15 14.58 29.98
CA VAL A 12 12.28 13.46 29.05
C VAL A 12 11.65 13.89 27.72
N LEU A 13 12.46 14.40 26.81
CA LEU A 13 12.04 14.66 25.44
C LEU A 13 11.71 13.32 24.78
N PRO A 14 10.50 13.14 24.20
CA PRO A 14 10.19 11.92 23.45
C PRO A 14 11.20 11.82 22.31
N GLN A 15 11.97 10.73 22.31
CA GLN A 15 12.85 10.40 21.19
C GLN A 15 11.96 10.29 19.96
N ALA A 16 12.12 11.21 19.01
CA ALA A 16 11.53 11.07 17.69
C ALA A 16 12.10 9.78 17.10
N VAL A 17 11.31 8.71 17.14
CA VAL A 17 11.66 7.45 16.49
C VAL A 17 11.72 7.78 15.02
N GLU A 18 12.93 7.83 14.47
CA GLU A 18 13.14 8.01 13.04
C GLU A 18 12.51 6.79 12.36
N GLU A 19 11.30 7.01 11.84
CA GLU A 19 10.45 5.99 11.25
C GLU A 19 11.12 5.55 9.94
N ARG A 20 12.00 4.55 10.07
CA ARG A 20 12.76 4.00 8.96
C ARG A 20 11.76 3.37 8.00
N ALA A 21 11.35 4.13 6.99
CA ALA A 21 10.39 3.73 5.98
C ALA A 21 10.67 2.28 5.52
N PRO A 22 9.79 1.31 5.83
CA PRO A 22 10.02 -0.09 5.50
C PRO A 22 10.18 -0.29 3.99
N ARG A 23 11.06 -1.24 3.62
CA ARG A 23 11.68 -1.38 2.29
C ARG A 23 10.73 -1.76 1.13
N HIS A 24 9.41 -1.78 1.32
CA HIS A 24 8.43 -2.27 0.33
C HIS A 24 7.18 -1.40 0.23
N TRP A 25 7.39 -0.08 0.10
CA TRP A 25 6.31 0.86 -0.21
C TRP A 25 5.97 0.78 -1.70
N ALA A 26 4.81 0.22 -2.02
CA ALA A 26 4.22 0.31 -3.34
C ALA A 26 2.85 0.96 -3.20
N ASN A 27 2.69 2.13 -3.82
CA ASN A 27 1.44 2.91 -3.83
C ASN A 27 0.93 3.21 -2.41
N GLY A 28 1.80 3.72 -1.53
CA GLY A 28 1.44 4.12 -0.16
C GLY A 28 1.13 2.97 0.80
N VAL A 29 1.11 1.73 0.32
CA VAL A 29 0.85 0.54 1.12
C VAL A 29 2.16 -0.19 1.43
N ASN A 30 2.31 -0.57 2.69
CA ASN A 30 3.44 -1.40 3.13
C ASN A 30 3.04 -2.87 3.09
N TRP A 31 3.68 -3.64 2.21
CA TRP A 31 3.36 -5.05 1.99
C TRP A 31 4.39 -5.97 2.64
N SER A 32 3.94 -6.93 3.46
CA SER A 32 4.76 -8.11 3.80
C SER A 32 4.73 -9.14 2.66
N ARG A 33 3.64 -9.17 1.89
CA ARG A 33 3.51 -9.92 0.64
C ARG A 33 2.68 -9.14 -0.37
N MET A 34 3.34 -8.58 -1.38
CA MET A 34 2.71 -7.78 -2.43
C MET A 34 1.82 -8.66 -3.35
N PRO A 35 0.65 -8.17 -3.80
CA PRO A 35 -0.12 -8.85 -4.83
C PRO A 35 0.68 -8.93 -6.13
N ARG A 36 0.64 -10.10 -6.78
CA ARG A 36 1.20 -10.34 -8.11
C ARG A 36 0.15 -11.08 -8.94
N PRO A 37 -0.70 -10.35 -9.70
CA PRO A 37 -1.65 -10.96 -10.60
C PRO A 37 -0.95 -11.89 -11.57
N ASP A 38 -1.51 -13.07 -11.77
CA ASP A 38 -1.10 -13.94 -12.87
C ASP A 38 -1.83 -13.48 -14.12
N TYR A 39 -1.29 -12.45 -14.74
CA TYR A 39 -1.85 -11.83 -15.93
C TYR A 39 -0.71 -11.39 -16.84
N SER A 40 -0.83 -11.76 -18.12
CA SER A 40 0.01 -11.24 -19.18
C SER A 40 -0.88 -10.44 -20.11
N PRO A 41 -0.76 -9.10 -20.14
CA PRO A 41 -1.34 -8.32 -21.22
C PRO A 41 -0.78 -8.77 -22.57
N ASP A 42 -1.42 -8.29 -23.64
CA ASP A 42 -0.89 -8.38 -24.99
C ASP A 42 0.50 -7.71 -25.07
N GLU A 43 1.33 -8.09 -26.04
CA GLU A 43 2.65 -7.46 -26.25
C GLU A 43 2.46 -5.94 -26.36
N ASP A 44 3.31 -5.19 -25.66
CA ASP A 44 3.31 -3.72 -25.57
C ASP A 44 2.11 -3.08 -24.81
N SER A 45 1.31 -3.88 -24.09
CA SER A 45 0.22 -3.35 -23.27
C SER A 45 0.59 -3.23 -21.78
N VAL A 46 0.20 -2.12 -21.16
CA VAL A 46 0.21 -1.91 -19.71
C VAL A 46 -1.22 -1.80 -19.22
N VAL A 47 -1.56 -2.58 -18.18
CA VAL A 47 -2.88 -2.52 -17.54
C VAL A 47 -2.73 -2.17 -16.07
N MET A 48 -3.59 -1.28 -15.59
CA MET A 48 -3.68 -0.83 -14.21
C MET A 48 -5.09 -1.06 -13.68
N ALA A 49 -5.19 -1.52 -12.43
CA ALA A 49 -6.44 -1.56 -11.67
C ALA A 49 -6.29 -0.75 -10.38
N ARG A 50 -7.21 0.19 -10.13
CA ARG A 50 -7.38 0.81 -8.81
C ARG A 50 -8.34 -0.03 -7.99
N VAL A 51 -7.92 -0.40 -6.79
CA VAL A 51 -8.67 -1.30 -5.92
C VAL A 51 -8.86 -0.68 -4.55
N THR A 52 -10.09 -0.67 -4.06
CA THR A 52 -10.42 -0.41 -2.66
C THR A 52 -10.75 -1.71 -1.94
N CYS A 53 -10.18 -1.92 -0.75
CA CYS A 53 -10.42 -3.06 0.13
C CYS A 53 -10.63 -2.60 1.58
N THR A 54 -11.25 -3.46 2.40
CA THR A 54 -11.27 -3.33 3.85
C THR A 54 -10.22 -4.23 4.48
N VAL A 55 -9.53 -3.77 5.53
CA VAL A 55 -8.57 -4.56 6.30
C VAL A 55 -9.33 -5.44 7.29
N ALA A 56 -9.05 -6.75 7.31
CA ALA A 56 -9.79 -7.72 8.13
C ALA A 56 -9.21 -7.87 9.54
N ASP A 57 -7.90 -8.05 9.65
CA ASP A 57 -7.19 -8.41 10.89
C ASP A 57 -5.84 -7.67 11.02
N GLY A 58 -5.73 -6.49 10.41
CA GLY A 58 -4.50 -5.69 10.34
C GLY A 58 -3.53 -6.10 9.22
N GLU A 59 -3.64 -7.34 8.70
CA GLU A 59 -2.76 -7.84 7.65
C GLU A 59 -3.49 -8.25 6.36
N ARG A 60 -4.70 -8.79 6.49
CA ARG A 60 -5.47 -9.33 5.37
C ARG A 60 -6.45 -8.30 4.82
N LEU A 61 -6.68 -8.41 3.51
CA LEU A 61 -7.69 -7.62 2.80
C LEU A 61 -8.95 -8.44 2.53
N GLN A 62 -10.10 -7.79 2.64
CA GLN A 62 -11.43 -8.34 2.35
C GLN A 62 -12.32 -7.29 1.66
N ALA A 63 -13.50 -7.71 1.21
CA ALA A 63 -14.48 -6.84 0.54
C ALA A 63 -13.90 -5.97 -0.60
N CYS A 64 -12.89 -6.51 -1.30
CA CYS A 64 -12.19 -5.79 -2.35
C CYS A 64 -13.04 -5.58 -3.59
N ARG A 65 -12.97 -4.39 -4.18
CA ARG A 65 -13.61 -4.03 -5.45
C ARG A 65 -12.65 -3.22 -6.32
N ILE A 66 -12.77 -3.39 -7.64
CA ILE A 66 -12.02 -2.60 -8.61
C ILE A 66 -12.82 -1.34 -8.91
N ASP A 67 -12.27 -0.18 -8.58
CA ASP A 67 -12.86 1.14 -8.84
C ASP A 67 -12.64 1.59 -10.27
N ARG A 68 -11.48 1.25 -10.82
CA ARG A 68 -11.05 1.68 -12.15
C ARG A 68 -10.10 0.66 -12.75
N LEU A 69 -10.20 0.49 -14.07
CA LEU A 69 -9.39 -0.41 -14.87
C LEU A 69 -8.96 0.33 -16.13
N LEU A 70 -7.65 0.40 -16.41
CA LEU A 70 -7.11 1.16 -17.53
C LEU A 70 -5.98 0.39 -18.25
N PRO A 71 -6.07 0.17 -19.57
CA PRO A 71 -7.30 0.28 -20.37
C PRO A 71 -8.38 -0.66 -19.82
N GLU A 72 -9.64 -0.52 -20.28
CA GLU A 72 -10.72 -1.42 -19.88
C GLU A 72 -10.49 -2.84 -20.42
N ASP A 73 -9.70 -3.63 -19.71
CA ASP A 73 -9.42 -5.04 -20.03
C ASP A 73 -9.96 -5.95 -18.94
N THR A 74 -11.24 -6.35 -19.09
CA THR A 74 -11.96 -7.16 -18.11
C THR A 74 -11.29 -8.49 -17.75
N ARG A 75 -10.38 -9.00 -18.61
CA ARG A 75 -9.58 -10.20 -18.33
C ARG A 75 -8.64 -10.01 -17.14
N PHE A 76 -8.19 -8.77 -16.88
CA PHE A 76 -7.27 -8.45 -15.79
C PHE A 76 -7.92 -8.45 -14.40
N GLY A 77 -9.22 -8.12 -14.32
CA GLY A 77 -9.88 -7.89 -13.04
C GLY A 77 -9.91 -9.12 -12.12
N ARG A 78 -10.16 -10.31 -12.67
CA ARG A 78 -10.17 -11.55 -11.89
C ARG A 78 -8.77 -11.91 -11.35
N PRO A 79 -7.70 -11.95 -12.17
CA PRO A 79 -6.33 -12.12 -11.70
C PRO A 79 -5.94 -11.15 -10.57
N VAL A 80 -6.31 -9.87 -10.68
CA VAL A 80 -6.10 -8.84 -9.66
C VAL A 80 -6.73 -9.27 -8.32
N LEU A 81 -8.04 -9.51 -8.29
CA LEU A 81 -8.74 -9.88 -7.05
C LEU A 81 -8.22 -11.20 -6.45
N VAL A 82 -7.85 -12.18 -7.28
CA VAL A 82 -7.25 -13.45 -6.81
C VAL A 82 -5.90 -13.21 -6.14
N SER A 83 -5.05 -12.36 -6.73
CA SER A 83 -3.74 -12.04 -6.14
C SER A 83 -3.84 -11.28 -4.82
N ILE A 84 -4.81 -10.36 -4.70
CA ILE A 84 -5.06 -9.59 -3.48
C ILE A 84 -5.47 -10.48 -2.31
N ARG A 85 -6.29 -11.50 -2.55
CA ARG A 85 -6.65 -12.49 -1.51
C ARG A 85 -5.42 -13.18 -0.89
N ARG A 86 -4.33 -13.29 -1.65
CA ARG A 86 -3.07 -13.90 -1.22
C ARG A 86 -2.07 -12.89 -0.67
N ALA A 87 -2.29 -11.59 -0.89
CA ALA A 87 -1.45 -10.51 -0.41
C ALA A 87 -1.56 -10.33 1.11
N ARG A 88 -0.55 -9.69 1.70
CA ARG A 88 -0.49 -9.36 3.12
C ARG A 88 0.14 -7.99 3.31
N LEU A 89 -0.51 -7.17 4.13
CA LEU A 89 0.06 -5.93 4.64
C LEU A 89 1.17 -6.27 5.64
N ALA A 90 2.09 -5.33 5.85
CA ALA A 90 3.03 -5.44 6.96
C ALA A 90 2.29 -5.31 8.29
N GLU A 91 2.74 -6.06 9.30
CA GLU A 91 2.19 -5.99 10.66
C GLU A 91 2.20 -4.56 11.19
N GLY A 92 1.09 -4.15 11.80
CA GLY A 92 0.92 -2.82 12.40
C GLY A 92 0.76 -1.66 11.42
N TRP A 93 0.75 -1.90 10.10
CA TRP A 93 0.61 -0.81 9.12
C TRP A 93 -0.82 -0.26 9.02
N ALA A 94 -1.84 -1.10 9.20
CA ALA A 94 -3.25 -0.69 9.21
C ALA A 94 -4.02 -1.41 10.32
N LEU A 95 -5.15 -0.81 10.72
CA LEU A 95 -6.03 -1.38 11.74
C LEU A 95 -7.15 -2.22 11.09
N PRO A 96 -7.67 -3.24 11.80
CA PRO A 96 -8.88 -3.93 11.37
C PRO A 96 -10.04 -2.94 11.14
N GLY A 97 -10.70 -3.04 9.99
CA GLY A 97 -11.80 -2.17 9.57
C GLY A 97 -11.36 -1.00 8.68
N ASP A 98 -10.05 -0.68 8.62
CA ASP A 98 -9.55 0.39 7.75
C ASP A 98 -9.88 0.12 6.28
N THR A 99 -10.12 1.19 5.53
CA THR A 99 -10.30 1.13 4.09
C THR A 99 -9.04 1.60 3.40
N VAL A 100 -8.50 0.76 2.50
CA VAL A 100 -7.27 1.04 1.78
C VAL A 100 -7.54 1.05 0.29
N THR A 101 -6.94 2.02 -0.41
CA THR A 101 -7.03 2.14 -1.87
C THR A 101 -5.63 2.17 -2.46
N PHE A 102 -5.40 1.33 -3.46
CA PHE A 102 -4.08 1.20 -4.09
C PHE A 102 -4.22 0.77 -5.56
N ASP A 103 -3.15 1.01 -6.32
CA ASP A 103 -3.08 0.62 -7.73
C ASP A 103 -2.29 -0.69 -7.89
N ILE A 104 -2.70 -1.55 -8.82
CA ILE A 104 -1.99 -2.76 -9.25
C ILE A 104 -1.76 -2.69 -10.74
N TRP A 105 -0.57 -3.09 -11.19
CA TRP A 105 -0.12 -2.99 -12.57
C TRP A 105 0.30 -4.37 -13.11
N ALA A 106 0.16 -4.57 -14.41
CA ALA A 106 0.73 -5.67 -15.16
C ALA A 106 1.16 -5.18 -16.56
N CYS A 107 2.27 -5.69 -17.08
CA CYS A 107 2.80 -5.33 -18.39
C CYS A 107 3.05 -6.57 -19.26
N GLY A 108 2.92 -6.39 -20.57
CA GLY A 108 3.16 -7.42 -21.58
C GLY A 108 4.61 -7.91 -21.62
N ALA A 109 4.88 -8.99 -22.36
CA ALA A 109 6.17 -9.67 -22.34
C ALA A 109 7.34 -8.88 -22.98
N SER A 110 7.04 -8.01 -23.94
CA SER A 110 8.01 -7.15 -24.64
C SER A 110 8.54 -6.02 -23.76
N GLU A 111 7.70 -5.47 -22.88
CA GLU A 111 8.13 -4.67 -21.75
C GLU A 111 8.69 -5.62 -20.69
N SER A 112 10.01 -5.87 -20.72
CA SER A 112 10.62 -6.84 -19.81
C SER A 112 10.09 -6.67 -18.37
N ARG A 113 9.80 -7.77 -17.65
CA ARG A 113 9.28 -7.73 -16.25
C ARG A 113 10.09 -6.83 -15.29
N ARG A 114 11.32 -6.44 -15.67
CA ARG A 114 12.21 -5.53 -14.93
C ARG A 114 11.98 -4.05 -15.24
N ASN A 115 11.41 -3.73 -16.41
CA ASN A 115 11.14 -2.39 -16.92
C ASN A 115 9.65 -2.25 -17.29
N CYS A 116 8.73 -2.79 -16.49
CA CYS A 116 7.38 -2.24 -16.46
C CYS A 116 7.56 -0.75 -16.13
N PRO A 117 7.37 0.19 -17.07
CA PRO A 117 7.40 1.59 -16.69
C PRO A 117 6.27 1.74 -15.69
N LYS A 118 6.56 2.16 -14.46
CA LYS A 118 5.52 2.79 -13.64
C LYS A 118 5.15 4.01 -14.48
N PRO A 119 3.99 4.04 -15.17
CA PRO A 119 3.74 5.17 -16.04
C PRO A 119 3.69 6.42 -15.16
N ASP A 120 4.13 7.56 -15.70
CA ASP A 120 4.13 8.88 -15.04
C ASP A 120 2.70 9.40 -14.84
N TRP A 121 1.86 8.57 -14.26
CA TRP A 121 0.52 8.92 -13.87
C TRP A 121 0.71 9.63 -12.54
N PRO A 122 0.15 10.84 -12.37
CA PRO A 122 0.27 11.57 -11.13
C PRO A 122 -0.06 10.59 -10.02
N ASP A 123 0.77 10.47 -8.98
CA ASP A 123 0.48 9.64 -7.80
C ASP A 123 -0.92 10.06 -7.33
N ALA A 124 -1.94 9.37 -7.82
CA ALA A 124 -3.27 9.96 -7.93
C ALA A 124 -3.92 9.77 -6.57
N GLY A 125 -3.59 10.71 -5.68
CA GLY A 125 -4.14 10.87 -4.36
C GLY A 125 -4.10 9.58 -3.55
N LEU A 126 -2.91 9.18 -3.12
CA LEU A 126 -2.79 8.32 -1.94
C LEU A 126 -3.20 9.15 -0.72
N THR A 127 -4.51 9.32 -0.56
CA THR A 127 -5.06 9.78 0.71
C THR A 127 -5.30 8.54 1.52
N ASN A 128 -4.42 8.29 2.50
CA ASN A 128 -4.84 7.55 3.68
C ASN A 128 -5.97 8.37 4.30
N ALA A 129 -7.21 8.16 3.85
CA ALA A 129 -8.37 8.42 4.68
C ALA A 129 -8.42 7.31 5.75
N ALA A 130 -7.33 7.14 6.50
CA ALA A 130 -7.47 6.64 7.85
C ALA A 130 -8.34 7.70 8.52
N THR A 131 -9.61 7.40 8.71
CA THR A 131 -10.47 8.22 9.55
C THR A 131 -9.83 8.17 10.94
N GLN A 132 -8.95 9.13 11.24
CA GLN A 132 -8.46 9.30 12.59
C GLN A 132 -9.69 9.58 13.46
N PRO A 133 -9.91 8.81 14.55
CA PRO A 133 -10.97 9.11 15.50
C PRO A 133 -10.75 10.47 16.17
#